data_AF-A0A1I1XW56-F1
#
_entry.id   AF-A0A1I1XW56-F1
#
_cell.length_a   1.000
_cell.length_b   1.000
_cell.length_c   1.000
_cell.angle_alpha   90.00
_cell.angle_beta   90.00
_cell.angle_gamma   90.00
#
_symmetry.space_group_name_H-M   'P 1'
#
loop_
_entity.id
_entity.type
_entity.pdbx_description
1 polymer ?
#
loop_
_entity_poly.entity_id
_entity_poly.type
_entity_poly.pdbx_seq_one_letter_code
_entity_poly.pdbx_strand_id
1 'polypeptide(L)'
;MMAAIRTSSGPNKAWRTAWMTNAVSADRVPSQRTAPALVALATSHPFAEPGIAADLDLRETEIETGFARLAETLEAVAPQQFDPGFPERVVAKLAGLDIAADPAWFEADWRHPLDMSAVHARCVTRLFAQLVETGSERQRYACEDGEPVEMLIQRWGFHAVDITPCADGRLAGLLGAVLRIPLSIVTTRRSYAGSTFSVARSLRDWETVELGRWRTGHPNAADAPTRYLKIGVYHFSSLDPFHEGCAAHGSDTDAARDALHDRLRQFRAAVEARHGAGDAVALLLVGLDTDTDAIRVHVPGAAGEMQAYRFVDAAELHGQTREMGREAAKEAVRRVVADCAGVDAEDEATEGMRWFCGYLLKNNIAQVEAVLRRHNGPYPVKGHDEKLIVIGDPVDDVQLRNLAFQAQMQSVEEGASDLAVGVRILSGTSEGTVPVLALKVYDPEIPGDREACEVAARRMAYAVRSRLAEAPVVAEPALRSKSGGRIEFLDATSGGVSV
;
A
#
# COMPACT_ATOMS: atom_id res chain seq x y z
N MET A 1 23.29 15.74 62.15
CA MET A 1 22.06 16.51 62.37
C MET A 1 21.96 17.55 61.26
N MET A 2 21.06 17.30 60.31
CA MET A 2 20.44 18.17 59.29
C MET A 2 21.19 19.37 58.68
N ALA A 3 21.38 19.32 57.35
CA ALA A 3 21.08 20.41 56.40
C ALA A 3 21.15 19.84 54.96
N ALA A 4 20.04 19.34 54.42
CA ALA A 4 19.14 20.04 53.49
C ALA A 4 19.73 20.25 52.08
N ILE A 5 19.58 19.23 51.24
CA ILE A 5 19.66 19.35 49.78
C ILE A 5 18.32 19.93 49.31
N ARG A 6 18.34 21.16 48.78
CA ARG A 6 17.27 21.73 47.95
C ARG A 6 17.86 22.00 46.57
N THR A 7 17.47 21.16 45.61
CA THR A 7 17.64 21.43 44.18
C THR A 7 16.62 22.50 43.78
N SER A 8 17.10 23.58 43.15
CA SER A 8 16.26 24.67 42.65
C SER A 8 16.33 24.71 41.12
N SER A 9 15.14 24.75 40.52
CA SER A 9 14.75 25.46 39.28
C SER A 9 15.60 25.31 38.00
N GLY A 10 14.98 24.75 36.95
CA GLY A 10 15.44 24.80 35.55
C GLY A 10 15.35 26.21 34.90
N PRO A 11 15.43 26.36 33.55
CA PRO A 11 14.80 25.48 32.56
C PRO A 11 15.63 25.10 31.31
N ASN A 12 15.15 24.00 30.69
CA ASN A 12 15.24 23.63 29.28
C ASN A 12 15.23 24.81 28.30
N LYS A 13 16.14 24.79 27.31
CA LYS A 13 15.93 25.16 25.88
C LYS A 13 17.30 25.25 25.17
N ALA A 14 17.85 24.14 24.70
CA ALA A 14 19.02 24.18 23.80
C ALA A 14 19.21 22.98 22.86
N TRP A 15 18.37 21.94 22.92
CA TRP A 15 18.61 20.70 22.14
C TRP A 15 17.51 20.32 21.14
N ARG A 16 16.66 21.28 20.71
CA ARG A 16 15.55 21.01 19.77
C ARG A 16 15.59 21.77 18.43
N THR A 17 16.66 22.47 18.09
CA THR A 17 16.63 23.40 16.93
C THR A 17 17.63 23.10 15.80
N ALA A 18 18.23 21.90 15.75
CA ALA A 18 19.27 21.59 14.75
C ALA A 18 18.79 20.77 13.52
N TRP A 19 17.49 20.57 13.33
CA TRP A 19 16.94 19.75 12.21
C TRP A 19 16.03 20.52 11.24
N MET A 20 16.12 21.86 11.17
CA MET A 20 15.19 22.65 10.33
C MET A 20 15.78 23.79 9.50
N THR A 21 17.10 23.93 9.36
CA THR A 21 17.63 24.99 8.47
C THR A 21 18.86 24.52 7.70
N ASN A 22 18.61 23.95 6.53
CA ASN A 22 19.45 24.10 5.34
C ASN A 22 18.57 23.85 4.09
N ALA A 23 17.56 24.71 3.92
CA ALA A 23 16.97 24.96 2.61
C ALA A 23 17.56 26.28 2.12
N VAL A 24 18.78 26.23 1.57
CA VAL A 24 19.25 27.30 0.70
C VAL A 24 18.62 27.03 -0.67
N SER A 25 17.66 27.88 -0.98
CA SER A 25 17.06 28.10 -2.30
C SER A 25 18.15 28.07 -3.38
N ALA A 26 18.16 26.99 -4.16
CA ALA A 26 18.55 27.04 -5.55
C ALA A 26 17.24 26.94 -6.32
N ASP A 27 16.96 27.90 -7.20
CA ASP A 27 15.90 27.82 -8.21
C ASP A 27 16.09 26.55 -9.05
N ARG A 28 15.60 25.42 -8.55
CA ARG A 28 15.39 24.22 -9.36
C ARG A 28 14.04 24.40 -10.01
N VAL A 29 14.06 24.90 -11.24
CA VAL A 29 12.94 24.70 -12.15
C VAL A 29 12.78 23.17 -12.28
N PRO A 30 11.64 22.59 -11.85
CA PRO A 30 11.43 21.16 -11.97
C PRO A 30 11.57 20.77 -13.44
N SER A 31 12.41 19.78 -13.76
CA SER A 31 12.51 19.27 -15.14
C SER A 31 11.27 18.42 -15.43
N GLN A 32 10.12 19.07 -15.60
CA GLN A 32 8.88 18.38 -15.93
C GLN A 32 8.89 18.07 -17.42
N ARG A 33 9.13 16.81 -17.77
CA ARG A 33 8.61 16.29 -19.04
C ARG A 33 7.10 16.41 -18.97
N THR A 34 6.50 17.17 -19.89
CA THR A 34 5.04 17.17 -20.09
C THR A 34 4.60 15.74 -20.33
N ALA A 35 3.69 15.23 -19.49
CA ALA A 35 3.13 13.91 -19.67
C ALA A 35 2.44 13.82 -21.05
N PRO A 36 2.59 12.70 -21.78
CA PRO A 36 1.92 12.53 -23.05
C PRO A 36 0.40 12.58 -22.83
N ALA A 37 -0.32 13.26 -23.73
CA ALA A 37 -1.78 13.31 -23.69
C ALA A 37 -2.33 11.91 -24.03
N LEU A 38 -2.68 11.13 -23.01
CA LEU A 38 -3.29 9.83 -23.17
C LEU A 38 -4.79 9.98 -23.43
N VAL A 39 -5.25 9.47 -24.57
CA VAL A 39 -6.66 9.49 -24.98
C VAL A 39 -7.10 8.10 -25.42
N ALA A 40 -8.32 7.72 -25.05
CA ALA A 40 -8.96 6.51 -25.53
C ALA A 40 -9.25 6.64 -27.04
N LEU A 41 -8.74 5.72 -27.85
CA LEU A 41 -9.06 5.65 -29.28
C LEU A 41 -9.93 4.41 -29.56
N ALA A 42 -10.49 4.35 -30.77
CA ALA A 42 -11.37 3.28 -31.20
C ALA A 42 -10.70 1.88 -31.20
N THR A 43 -9.39 1.82 -31.47
CA THR A 43 -8.62 0.56 -31.49
C THR A 43 -7.94 0.28 -30.14
N SER A 44 -7.91 -0.99 -29.74
CA SER A 44 -7.20 -1.47 -28.55
C SER A 44 -5.71 -1.44 -28.72
N HIS A 45 -5.00 -1.05 -27.66
CA HIS A 45 -3.57 -1.33 -27.56
C HIS A 45 -3.30 -2.85 -27.70
N PRO A 46 -2.21 -3.29 -28.38
CA PRO A 46 -1.90 -4.72 -28.57
C PRO A 46 -1.63 -5.50 -27.27
N PHE A 47 -1.35 -4.80 -26.16
CA PHE A 47 -1.21 -5.36 -24.82
C PHE A 47 -2.49 -5.32 -23.99
N ALA A 48 -3.60 -4.80 -24.52
CA ALA A 48 -4.86 -4.78 -23.79
C ALA A 48 -5.27 -6.20 -23.37
N GLU A 49 -5.70 -6.34 -22.11
CA GLU A 49 -6.21 -7.59 -21.55
C GLU A 49 -7.66 -7.34 -21.07
N PRO A 50 -8.65 -7.36 -21.99
CA PRO A 50 -10.02 -6.91 -21.68
C PRO A 50 -10.73 -7.80 -20.65
N GLY A 51 -10.39 -9.09 -20.56
CA GLY A 51 -10.94 -9.98 -19.54
C GLY A 51 -10.53 -9.55 -18.12
N ILE A 52 -9.22 -9.35 -17.91
CA ILE A 52 -8.69 -8.86 -16.63
C ILE A 52 -9.25 -7.47 -16.29
N ALA A 53 -9.35 -6.58 -17.29
CA ALA A 53 -9.94 -5.25 -17.08
C ALA A 53 -11.41 -5.34 -16.63
N ALA A 54 -12.22 -6.17 -17.28
CA ALA A 54 -13.62 -6.37 -16.90
C ALA A 54 -13.77 -6.98 -15.49
N ASP A 55 -12.88 -7.90 -15.11
CA ASP A 55 -12.89 -8.49 -13.76
C ASP A 55 -12.53 -7.47 -12.67
N LEU A 56 -11.54 -6.60 -12.94
CA LEU A 56 -11.19 -5.47 -12.06
C LEU A 56 -12.37 -4.50 -11.93
N ASP A 57 -13.01 -4.16 -13.05
CA ASP A 57 -14.16 -3.25 -13.10
C ASP A 57 -15.37 -3.78 -12.31
N LEU A 58 -15.65 -5.07 -12.45
CA LEU A 58 -16.70 -5.74 -11.70
C LEU A 58 -16.39 -5.69 -10.20
N ARG A 59 -15.14 -5.96 -9.82
CA ARG A 59 -14.73 -5.96 -8.41
C ARG A 59 -14.82 -4.57 -7.78
N GLU A 60 -14.39 -3.54 -8.48
CA GLU A 60 -14.56 -2.13 -8.06
C GLU A 60 -16.05 -1.82 -7.82
N THR A 61 -16.90 -2.18 -8.78
CA THR A 61 -18.35 -1.95 -8.69
C THR A 61 -18.98 -2.69 -7.50
N GLU A 62 -18.58 -3.95 -7.24
CA GLU A 62 -19.04 -4.73 -6.08
C GLU A 62 -18.71 -4.03 -4.76
N ILE A 63 -17.47 -3.54 -4.62
CA ILE A 63 -17.00 -2.87 -3.41
C ILE A 63 -17.73 -1.54 -3.22
N GLU A 64 -17.79 -0.69 -4.25
CA GLU A 64 -18.48 0.61 -4.19
C GLU A 64 -19.96 0.45 -3.86
N THR A 65 -20.62 -0.53 -4.47
CA THR A 65 -22.03 -0.87 -4.18
C THR A 65 -22.20 -1.30 -2.73
N GLY A 66 -21.26 -2.06 -2.17
CA GLY A 66 -21.28 -2.45 -0.76
C GLY A 66 -21.26 -1.24 0.19
N PHE A 67 -20.36 -0.29 -0.05
CA PHE A 67 -20.27 0.94 0.75
C PHE A 67 -21.49 1.85 0.57
N ALA A 68 -22.00 2.00 -0.66
CA ALA A 68 -23.21 2.77 -0.92
C ALA A 68 -24.43 2.18 -0.18
N ARG A 69 -24.64 0.86 -0.27
CA ARG A 69 -25.74 0.18 0.43
C ARG A 69 -25.62 0.28 1.94
N LEU A 70 -24.40 0.29 2.49
CA LEU A 70 -24.18 0.53 3.91
C LEU A 70 -24.65 1.93 4.31
N ALA A 71 -24.24 2.96 3.57
CA ALA A 71 -24.65 4.35 3.83
C ALA A 71 -26.18 4.50 3.75
N GLU A 72 -26.81 4.03 2.67
CA GLU A 72 -28.26 4.05 2.49
C GLU A 72 -29.00 3.33 3.63
N THR A 73 -28.48 2.19 4.08
CA THR A 73 -29.08 1.43 5.18
C THR A 73 -29.04 2.21 6.49
N LEU A 74 -27.90 2.83 6.81
CA LEU A 74 -27.74 3.60 8.04
C LEU A 74 -28.58 4.90 8.02
N GLU A 75 -28.64 5.59 6.87
CA GLU A 75 -29.49 6.76 6.68
C GLU A 75 -30.98 6.43 6.87
N ALA A 76 -31.44 5.30 6.32
CA ALA A 76 -32.84 4.89 6.42
C ALA A 76 -33.26 4.53 7.86
N VAL A 77 -32.34 4.03 8.70
CA VAL A 77 -32.64 3.65 10.08
C VAL A 77 -32.41 4.78 11.08
N ALA A 78 -31.56 5.76 10.79
CA ALA A 78 -31.21 6.84 11.73
C ALA A 78 -32.41 7.56 12.40
N PRO A 79 -33.53 7.86 11.69
CA PRO A 79 -34.69 8.51 12.31
C PRO A 79 -35.47 7.61 13.30
N GLN A 80 -35.24 6.30 13.26
CA GLN A 80 -35.98 5.29 14.04
C GLN A 80 -35.26 4.91 15.34
N GLN A 81 -34.17 5.59 15.70
CA GLN A 81 -33.26 5.19 16.78
C GLN A 81 -33.90 5.06 18.17
N PHE A 82 -35.08 5.64 18.39
CA PHE A 82 -35.82 5.56 19.66
C PHE A 82 -36.99 4.56 19.63
N ASP A 83 -37.21 3.89 18.49
CA ASP A 83 -38.31 2.94 18.35
C ASP A 83 -38.04 1.65 19.14
N PRO A 84 -39.07 1.02 19.73
CA PRO A 84 -38.90 -0.24 20.48
C PRO A 84 -38.27 -1.34 19.62
N GLY A 85 -37.21 -2.00 20.08
CA GLY A 85 -36.51 -3.05 19.34
C GLY A 85 -35.69 -2.55 18.13
N PHE A 86 -35.31 -1.27 18.14
CA PHE A 86 -34.43 -0.68 17.12
C PHE A 86 -33.11 -1.45 16.96
N PRO A 87 -32.36 -1.79 18.03
CA PRO A 87 -31.07 -2.47 17.90
C PRO A 87 -31.12 -3.76 17.08
N GLU A 88 -32.06 -4.66 17.39
CA GLU A 88 -32.18 -5.96 16.74
C GLU A 88 -32.58 -5.81 15.27
N ARG A 89 -33.45 -4.83 14.95
CA ARG A 89 -33.84 -4.55 13.56
C ARG A 89 -32.67 -4.07 12.72
N VAL A 90 -31.83 -3.18 13.26
CA VAL A 90 -30.67 -2.67 12.52
C VAL A 90 -29.65 -3.77 12.30
N VAL A 91 -29.36 -4.58 13.32
CA VAL A 91 -28.48 -5.75 13.19
C VAL A 91 -29.00 -6.73 12.14
N ALA A 92 -30.31 -7.01 12.10
CA ALA A 92 -30.90 -7.87 11.07
C ALA A 92 -30.76 -7.30 9.65
N LYS A 93 -30.85 -5.97 9.49
CA LYS A 93 -30.62 -5.31 8.19
C LYS A 93 -29.15 -5.38 7.77
N LEU A 94 -28.22 -5.12 8.70
CA LEU A 94 -26.78 -5.19 8.46
C LEU A 94 -26.30 -6.62 8.16
N ALA A 95 -26.94 -7.64 8.76
CA ALA A 95 -26.68 -9.04 8.42
C ALA A 95 -27.01 -9.35 6.96
N GLY A 96 -27.98 -8.66 6.33
CA GLY A 96 -28.24 -8.75 4.90
C GLY A 96 -27.17 -8.13 3.98
N LEU A 97 -26.18 -7.45 4.59
CA LEU A 97 -24.96 -6.96 3.95
C LEU A 97 -23.72 -7.76 4.43
N ASP A 98 -23.93 -8.89 5.12
CA ASP A 98 -22.88 -9.71 5.74
C ASP A 98 -22.02 -8.94 6.77
N ILE A 99 -22.57 -7.87 7.36
CA ILE A 99 -21.91 -7.08 8.40
C ILE A 99 -22.27 -7.65 9.76
N ALA A 100 -21.28 -8.21 10.46
CA ALA A 100 -21.42 -8.62 11.85
C ALA A 100 -21.46 -7.38 12.77
N ALA A 101 -22.60 -7.16 13.42
CA ALA A 101 -22.83 -6.03 14.32
C ALA A 101 -23.45 -6.50 15.64
N ASP A 102 -23.11 -5.81 16.73
CA ASP A 102 -23.66 -6.05 18.07
C ASP A 102 -24.84 -5.09 18.32
N PRO A 103 -26.01 -5.56 18.80
CA PRO A 103 -27.12 -4.69 19.22
C PRO A 103 -26.68 -3.55 20.14
N ALA A 104 -25.68 -3.75 21.00
CA ALA A 104 -25.16 -2.73 21.91
C ALA A 104 -24.64 -1.47 21.20
N TRP A 105 -24.29 -1.55 19.91
CA TRP A 105 -23.86 -0.39 19.13
C TRP A 105 -25.00 0.58 18.80
N PHE A 106 -26.25 0.11 18.92
CA PHE A 106 -27.45 0.81 18.51
C PHE A 106 -28.37 1.15 19.69
N GLU A 107 -27.89 0.99 20.93
CA GLU A 107 -28.62 1.41 22.12
C GLU A 107 -28.63 2.94 22.23
N ALA A 108 -29.82 3.54 22.11
CA ALA A 108 -30.02 4.98 22.19
C ALA A 108 -31.03 5.32 23.30
N ASP A 109 -30.83 6.46 23.96
CA ASP A 109 -31.84 7.05 24.85
C ASP A 109 -32.02 8.54 24.52
N TRP A 110 -33.15 9.15 24.91
CA TRP A 110 -33.45 10.54 24.54
C TRP A 110 -32.41 11.57 24.98
N ARG A 111 -31.55 11.24 25.96
CA ARG A 111 -30.41 12.06 26.43
C ARG A 111 -29.12 11.73 25.70
N HIS A 112 -29.02 10.53 25.13
CA HIS A 112 -27.85 9.99 24.45
C HIS A 112 -28.28 9.39 23.11
N PRO A 113 -28.59 10.22 22.10
CA PRO A 113 -28.83 9.74 20.74
C PRO A 113 -27.58 9.04 20.19
N LEU A 114 -27.76 8.23 19.16
CA LEU A 114 -26.64 7.54 18.51
C LEU A 114 -25.74 8.55 17.80
N ASP A 115 -24.44 8.38 18.00
CA ASP A 115 -23.44 8.93 17.09
C ASP A 115 -23.43 8.07 15.81
N MET A 116 -24.31 8.44 14.87
CA MET A 116 -24.42 7.75 13.59
C MET A 116 -23.12 7.78 12.80
N SER A 117 -22.26 8.78 13.01
CA SER A 117 -20.96 8.87 12.36
C SER A 117 -20.00 7.81 12.90
N ALA A 118 -19.95 7.63 14.22
CA ALA A 118 -19.18 6.56 14.86
C ALA A 118 -19.72 5.17 14.53
N VAL A 119 -21.05 5.00 14.47
CA VAL A 119 -21.69 3.75 14.02
C VAL A 119 -21.28 3.43 12.57
N HIS A 120 -21.37 4.41 11.66
CA HIS A 120 -20.95 4.25 10.28
C HIS A 120 -19.48 3.85 10.19
N ALA A 121 -18.59 4.54 10.90
CA ALA A 121 -17.16 4.23 10.94
C ALA A 121 -16.91 2.77 11.39
N ARG A 122 -17.59 2.32 12.44
CA ARG A 122 -17.46 0.93 12.88
C ARG A 122 -17.97 -0.05 11.83
N CYS A 123 -19.15 0.18 11.24
CA CYS A 123 -19.69 -0.67 10.18
C CYS A 123 -18.79 -0.73 8.95
N VAL A 124 -18.12 0.38 8.58
CA VAL A 124 -17.13 0.43 7.50
C VAL A 124 -15.99 -0.56 7.75
N THR A 125 -15.45 -0.63 8.98
CA THR A 125 -14.38 -1.62 9.29
C THR A 125 -14.87 -3.06 9.17
N ARG A 126 -16.13 -3.33 9.54
CA ARG A 126 -16.73 -4.67 9.45
C ARG A 126 -17.02 -5.06 7.99
N LEU A 127 -17.51 -4.14 7.17
CA LEU A 127 -17.69 -4.35 5.74
C LEU A 127 -16.34 -4.60 5.06
N PHE A 128 -15.31 -3.81 5.37
CA PHE A 128 -13.96 -4.05 4.87
C PHE A 128 -13.46 -5.46 5.24
N ALA A 129 -13.64 -5.91 6.48
CA ALA A 129 -13.28 -7.27 6.88
C ALA A 129 -14.03 -8.36 6.10
N GLN A 130 -15.31 -8.15 5.79
CA GLN A 130 -16.10 -9.05 4.95
C GLN A 130 -15.59 -9.06 3.50
N LEU A 131 -15.20 -7.91 2.96
CA LEU A 131 -14.58 -7.82 1.64
C LEU A 131 -13.24 -8.55 1.59
N VAL A 132 -12.48 -8.56 2.69
CA VAL A 132 -11.21 -9.31 2.84
C VAL A 132 -11.45 -10.81 2.91
N GLU A 133 -12.50 -11.25 3.60
CA GLU A 133 -12.85 -12.67 3.70
C GLU A 133 -13.39 -13.24 2.38
N THR A 134 -14.23 -12.47 1.68
CA THR A 134 -14.74 -12.81 0.35
C THR A 134 -13.73 -12.52 -0.76
N GLY A 135 -12.67 -11.78 -0.44
CA GLY A 135 -11.57 -11.36 -1.29
C GLY A 135 -10.74 -12.55 -1.74
N SER A 136 -11.16 -13.14 -2.85
CA SER A 136 -10.41 -14.19 -3.55
C SER A 136 -9.31 -13.59 -4.45
N GLU A 137 -8.83 -12.37 -4.24
CA GLU A 137 -7.84 -11.73 -5.14
C GLU A 137 -6.55 -12.54 -5.28
N ARG A 138 -6.10 -13.18 -4.20
CA ARG A 138 -5.00 -14.17 -4.23
C ARG A 138 -5.27 -15.36 -5.14
N GLN A 139 -6.53 -15.71 -5.39
CA GLN A 139 -6.97 -16.80 -6.28
C GLN A 139 -7.42 -16.30 -7.66
N ARG A 140 -8.01 -15.10 -7.77
CA ARG A 140 -8.50 -14.49 -9.01
C ARG A 140 -7.35 -14.00 -9.89
N TYR A 141 -6.33 -13.36 -9.32
CA TYR A 141 -5.11 -13.00 -10.07
C TYR A 141 -4.08 -14.13 -10.15
N ALA A 142 -4.29 -15.21 -9.39
CA ALA A 142 -3.56 -16.47 -9.57
C ALA A 142 -4.23 -17.40 -10.61
N CYS A 143 -5.35 -16.97 -11.20
CA CYS A 143 -6.13 -17.78 -12.12
C CYS A 143 -5.47 -17.85 -13.51
N GLU A 144 -4.98 -19.07 -13.79
CA GLU A 144 -4.79 -19.74 -15.08
C GLU A 144 -3.57 -19.43 -15.96
N ASP A 145 -2.94 -18.24 -15.89
CA ASP A 145 -1.76 -17.91 -16.73
C ASP A 145 -0.44 -17.70 -15.97
N GLY A 146 -0.41 -17.96 -14.66
CA GLY A 146 0.79 -17.79 -13.85
C GLY A 146 1.84 -18.86 -14.13
N GLU A 147 3.00 -18.47 -14.67
CA GLU A 147 4.18 -19.34 -14.67
C GLU A 147 4.47 -19.80 -13.22
N PRO A 148 4.82 -21.07 -12.99
CA PRO A 148 5.20 -21.55 -11.66
C PRO A 148 6.24 -20.63 -11.02
N VAL A 149 6.18 -20.43 -9.71
CA VAL A 149 7.07 -19.48 -9.01
C VAL A 149 8.54 -19.81 -9.26
N GLU A 150 8.88 -21.09 -9.41
CA GLU A 150 10.23 -21.56 -9.73
C GLU A 150 10.71 -21.05 -11.09
N MET A 151 9.82 -21.00 -12.08
CA MET A 151 10.12 -20.47 -13.42
C MET A 151 10.30 -18.94 -13.37
N LEU A 152 9.47 -18.25 -12.58
CA LEU A 152 9.61 -16.80 -12.37
C LEU A 152 10.94 -16.48 -11.68
N ILE A 153 11.29 -17.22 -10.63
CA ILE A 153 12.57 -17.08 -9.92
C ILE A 153 13.75 -17.28 -10.87
N GLN A 154 13.72 -18.34 -11.68
CA GLN A 154 14.79 -18.60 -12.65
C GLN A 154 14.88 -17.50 -13.71
N ARG A 155 13.75 -17.06 -14.25
CA ARG A 155 13.71 -16.08 -15.34
C ARG A 155 14.12 -14.68 -14.89
N TRP A 156 13.66 -14.25 -13.72
CA TRP A 156 13.96 -12.91 -13.21
C TRP A 156 15.27 -12.85 -12.43
N GLY A 157 15.75 -14.00 -11.95
CA GLY A 157 16.90 -14.08 -11.05
C GLY A 157 16.60 -13.57 -9.64
N PHE A 158 15.32 -13.58 -9.22
CA PHE A 158 14.90 -13.12 -7.90
C PHE A 158 14.19 -14.21 -7.13
N HIS A 159 14.71 -14.58 -5.96
CA HIS A 159 14.05 -15.57 -5.09
C HIS A 159 12.95 -14.96 -4.22
N ALA A 160 12.89 -13.63 -4.14
CA ALA A 160 11.90 -12.90 -3.36
C ALA A 160 11.73 -11.49 -3.91
N VAL A 161 10.50 -10.99 -3.88
CA VAL A 161 10.17 -9.60 -4.19
C VAL A 161 9.55 -8.94 -2.95
N ASP A 162 10.12 -7.82 -2.52
CA ASP A 162 9.60 -6.94 -1.46
C ASP A 162 9.25 -5.58 -2.05
N ILE A 163 8.01 -5.16 -1.88
CA ILE A 163 7.45 -3.95 -2.49
C ILE A 163 7.03 -2.96 -1.41
N THR A 164 7.53 -1.74 -1.51
CA THR A 164 7.13 -0.63 -0.66
C THR A 164 6.50 0.50 -1.47
N PRO A 165 5.17 0.62 -1.45
CA PRO A 165 4.48 1.80 -1.95
C PRO A 165 4.29 2.89 -0.89
N CYS A 166 3.75 4.03 -1.33
CA CYS A 166 3.19 5.02 -0.44
C CYS A 166 1.93 4.46 0.24
N ALA A 167 1.61 4.95 1.44
CA ALA A 167 0.38 4.64 2.17
C ALA A 167 -0.90 5.21 1.51
N ASP A 168 -0.74 6.09 0.53
CA ASP A 168 -1.81 6.65 -0.30
C ASP A 168 -2.72 5.54 -0.86
N GLY A 169 -4.04 5.67 -0.67
CA GLY A 169 -5.01 4.67 -1.07
C GLY A 169 -5.09 4.46 -2.58
N ARG A 170 -4.61 5.40 -3.41
CA ARG A 170 -4.54 5.22 -4.86
C ARG A 170 -3.57 4.10 -5.25
N LEU A 171 -2.63 3.73 -4.36
CA LEU A 171 -1.67 2.64 -4.57
C LEU A 171 -2.16 1.29 -3.99
N ALA A 172 -3.38 1.22 -3.48
CA ALA A 172 -3.93 -0.04 -2.96
C ALA A 172 -4.08 -1.11 -4.06
N GLY A 173 -4.39 -0.70 -5.30
CA GLY A 173 -4.46 -1.56 -6.49
C GLY A 173 -3.11 -1.98 -7.12
N LEU A 174 -1.97 -1.67 -6.48
CA LEU A 174 -0.65 -1.73 -7.12
C LEU A 174 -0.29 -3.13 -7.65
N LEU A 175 -0.52 -4.21 -6.89
CA LEU A 175 -0.06 -5.54 -7.30
C LEU A 175 -1.00 -6.17 -8.33
N GLY A 176 -2.31 -6.11 -8.10
CA GLY A 176 -3.32 -6.74 -8.94
C GLY A 176 -3.61 -5.97 -10.24
N ALA A 177 -3.72 -4.64 -10.18
CA ALA A 177 -4.09 -3.83 -11.34
C ALA A 177 -2.86 -3.27 -12.07
N VAL A 178 -1.99 -2.55 -11.34
CA VAL A 178 -0.92 -1.72 -11.93
C VAL A 178 0.28 -2.53 -12.41
N LEU A 179 0.84 -3.39 -11.54
CA LEU A 179 2.06 -4.16 -11.84
C LEU A 179 1.77 -5.57 -12.33
N ARG A 180 0.64 -6.14 -11.89
CA ARG A 180 0.20 -7.52 -12.16
C ARG A 180 1.26 -8.55 -11.80
N ILE A 181 1.97 -8.34 -10.69
CA ILE A 181 3.00 -9.28 -10.21
C ILE A 181 2.30 -10.45 -9.50
N PRO A 182 2.62 -11.72 -9.83
CA PRO A 182 2.07 -12.87 -9.14
C PRO A 182 2.40 -12.82 -7.65
N LEU A 183 1.38 -12.92 -6.80
CA LEU A 183 1.55 -12.82 -5.35
C LEU A 183 2.39 -13.97 -4.76
N SER A 184 2.61 -15.06 -5.50
CA SER A 184 3.44 -16.20 -5.09
C SER A 184 4.92 -15.86 -4.92
N ILE A 185 5.44 -14.84 -5.61
CA ILE A 185 6.84 -14.39 -5.49
C ILE A 185 7.01 -13.16 -4.58
N VAL A 186 5.89 -12.50 -4.24
CA VAL A 186 5.89 -11.33 -3.36
C VAL A 186 5.94 -11.81 -1.92
N THR A 187 7.10 -11.64 -1.29
CA THR A 187 7.32 -12.05 0.11
C THR A 187 6.86 -10.99 1.10
N THR A 188 6.85 -9.73 0.70
CA THR A 188 6.46 -8.60 1.56
C THR A 188 5.90 -7.48 0.71
N ARG A 189 4.75 -6.94 1.12
CA ARG A 189 4.23 -5.66 0.64
C ARG A 189 3.88 -4.80 1.86
N ARG A 190 4.57 -3.68 2.02
CA ARG A 190 4.34 -2.74 3.14
C ARG A 190 4.42 -1.30 2.66
N SER A 191 3.36 -0.56 2.87
CA SER A 191 3.23 0.86 2.63
C SER A 191 3.58 1.72 3.84
N TYR A 192 4.17 2.87 3.53
CA TYR A 192 4.52 3.92 4.48
C TYR A 192 4.15 5.27 3.85
N ALA A 193 3.80 6.27 4.64
CA ALA A 193 3.59 7.61 4.11
C ALA A 193 4.87 8.09 3.39
N GLY A 194 4.75 8.43 2.11
CA GLY A 194 5.92 8.77 1.29
C GLY A 194 6.85 7.60 0.96
N SER A 195 6.42 6.36 1.17
CA SER A 195 7.24 5.16 0.92
C SER A 195 8.52 5.12 1.77
N THR A 196 8.57 5.87 2.87
CA THR A 196 9.74 5.97 3.76
C THR A 196 9.85 4.76 4.70
N PHE A 197 10.03 3.56 4.13
CA PHE A 197 10.11 2.30 4.89
C PHE A 197 11.25 2.28 5.89
N SER A 198 11.13 1.47 6.94
CA SER A 198 12.21 1.22 7.90
C SER A 198 13.28 0.27 7.34
N VAL A 199 14.49 0.80 7.07
CA VAL A 199 15.65 0.00 6.61
C VAL A 199 15.96 -1.14 7.56
N ALA A 200 15.91 -0.90 8.87
CA ALA A 200 16.17 -1.94 9.86
C ALA A 200 15.11 -3.05 9.83
N ARG A 201 13.86 -2.73 9.47
CA ARG A 201 12.80 -3.72 9.33
C ARG A 201 12.97 -4.53 8.04
N SER A 202 13.17 -3.86 6.90
CA SER A 202 13.42 -4.54 5.62
C SER A 202 14.65 -5.44 5.66
N LEU A 203 15.69 -5.05 6.41
CA LEU A 203 16.85 -5.90 6.66
C LEU A 203 16.49 -7.20 7.38
N ARG A 204 15.60 -7.15 8.38
CA ARG A 204 15.12 -8.35 9.09
C ARG A 204 14.23 -9.24 8.21
N ASP A 205 13.44 -8.63 7.32
CA ASP A 205 12.63 -9.39 6.36
C ASP A 205 13.54 -10.16 5.39
N TRP A 206 14.57 -9.49 4.86
CA TRP A 206 15.60 -10.13 4.03
C TRP A 206 16.35 -11.23 4.80
N GLU A 207 16.80 -10.96 6.03
CA GLU A 207 17.48 -11.97 6.87
C GLU A 207 16.61 -13.21 7.11
N THR A 208 15.29 -13.03 7.26
CA THR A 208 14.33 -14.12 7.45
C THR A 208 14.19 -14.98 6.19
N VAL A 209 14.13 -14.35 5.02
CA VAL A 209 14.08 -15.07 3.73
C VAL A 209 15.38 -15.84 3.47
N GLU A 210 16.53 -15.21 3.68
CA GLU A 210 17.83 -15.87 3.49
C GLU A 210 18.02 -17.04 4.48
N LEU A 211 17.64 -16.85 5.75
CA LEU A 211 17.68 -17.94 6.73
C LEU A 211 16.80 -19.12 6.29
N GLY A 212 15.62 -18.84 5.73
CA GLY A 212 14.76 -19.84 5.11
C GLY A 212 15.48 -20.64 4.02
N ARG A 213 16.09 -19.96 3.04
CA ARG A 213 16.86 -20.60 1.96
C ARG A 213 17.98 -21.49 2.49
N TRP A 214 18.72 -21.04 3.49
CA TRP A 214 19.81 -21.82 4.11
C TRP A 214 19.31 -23.02 4.91
N ARG A 215 18.13 -22.93 5.53
CA ARG A 215 17.61 -23.98 6.43
C ARG A 215 16.77 -25.02 5.71
N THR A 216 15.97 -24.59 4.73
CA THR A 216 14.95 -25.44 4.10
C THR A 216 15.10 -25.51 2.58
N GLY A 217 15.97 -24.71 1.96
CA GLY A 217 16.11 -24.65 0.51
C GLY A 217 14.88 -24.07 -0.20
N HIS A 218 14.04 -23.33 0.52
CA HIS A 218 12.83 -22.70 0.00
C HIS A 218 12.99 -21.17 -0.07
N PRO A 219 12.53 -20.50 -1.16
CA PRO A 219 11.91 -21.09 -2.35
C PRO A 219 12.91 -21.74 -3.32
N ASN A 220 14.21 -21.54 -3.12
CA ASN A 220 15.28 -22.23 -3.83
C ASN A 220 16.51 -22.43 -2.93
N ALA A 221 17.48 -23.19 -3.41
CA ALA A 221 18.74 -23.42 -2.71
C ALA A 221 19.50 -22.10 -2.48
N ALA A 222 20.18 -21.98 -1.34
CA ALA A 222 20.89 -20.76 -0.94
C ALA A 222 22.05 -20.38 -1.88
N ASP A 223 22.66 -21.36 -2.54
CA ASP A 223 23.74 -21.22 -3.53
C ASP A 223 23.24 -20.92 -4.95
N ALA A 224 21.93 -20.96 -5.19
CA ALA A 224 21.36 -20.57 -6.47
C ALA A 224 21.63 -19.07 -6.75
N PRO A 225 22.00 -18.69 -7.99
CA PRO A 225 22.42 -17.33 -8.35
C PRO A 225 21.20 -16.39 -8.47
N THR A 226 20.52 -16.15 -7.35
CA THR A 226 19.31 -15.34 -7.27
C THR A 226 19.41 -14.33 -6.14
N ARG A 227 18.74 -13.19 -6.29
CA ARG A 227 18.81 -12.08 -5.35
C ARG A 227 17.45 -11.76 -4.73
N TYR A 228 17.47 -11.13 -3.57
CA TYR A 228 16.28 -10.51 -3.01
C TYR A 228 16.04 -9.16 -3.69
N LEU A 229 14.88 -8.95 -4.29
CA LEU A 229 14.53 -7.69 -4.96
C LEU A 229 13.73 -6.79 -4.03
N LYS A 230 14.26 -5.61 -3.73
CA LYS A 230 13.53 -4.52 -3.05
C LYS A 230 13.05 -3.48 -4.05
N ILE A 231 11.74 -3.31 -4.16
CA ILE A 231 11.08 -2.32 -5.02
C ILE A 231 10.53 -1.19 -4.14
N GLY A 232 10.92 0.04 -4.44
CA GLY A 232 10.27 1.24 -3.92
C GLY A 232 9.35 1.85 -4.97
N VAL A 233 8.11 2.18 -4.59
CA VAL A 233 7.16 2.90 -5.45
C VAL A 233 6.85 4.28 -4.88
N TYR A 234 7.29 5.35 -5.54
CA TYR A 234 6.81 6.72 -5.28
C TYR A 234 5.63 7.01 -6.20
N HIS A 235 4.88 8.07 -5.92
CA HIS A 235 3.77 8.46 -6.78
C HIS A 235 3.71 9.96 -7.00
N PHE A 236 3.02 10.33 -8.07
CA PHE A 236 2.77 11.69 -8.49
C PHE A 236 1.42 11.79 -9.20
N SER A 237 0.98 13.02 -9.48
CA SER A 237 -0.11 13.31 -10.40
C SER A 237 0.48 14.06 -11.58
N SER A 238 0.22 13.61 -12.80
CA SER A 238 0.63 14.32 -14.01
C SER A 238 -0.29 15.49 -14.36
N LEU A 239 -1.55 15.43 -13.95
CA LEU A 239 -2.57 16.43 -14.22
C LEU A 239 -2.58 17.57 -13.20
N ASP A 240 -2.26 17.28 -11.94
CA ASP A 240 -2.13 18.29 -10.88
C ASP A 240 -0.90 18.03 -9.97
N PRO A 241 0.33 18.24 -10.49
CA PRO A 241 1.55 17.87 -9.79
C PRO A 241 1.78 18.64 -8.48
N PHE A 242 1.16 19.81 -8.29
CA PHE A 242 1.41 20.67 -7.14
C PHE A 242 0.44 20.44 -5.98
N HIS A 243 -0.65 19.70 -6.20
CA HIS A 243 -1.67 19.47 -5.18
C HIS A 243 -2.00 17.98 -4.98
N GLU A 244 -1.99 17.18 -6.04
CA GLU A 244 -2.46 15.78 -6.01
C GLU A 244 -1.32 14.74 -6.03
N GLY A 245 -0.08 15.18 -5.77
CA GLY A 245 1.09 14.31 -5.61
C GLY A 245 1.19 13.69 -4.21
N CYS A 246 2.41 13.32 -3.80
CA CYS A 246 2.64 12.71 -2.49
C CYS A 246 2.49 13.72 -1.34
N ALA A 247 1.42 13.61 -0.55
CA ALA A 247 1.15 14.49 0.58
C ALA A 247 2.28 14.50 1.64
N ALA A 248 2.98 13.37 1.83
CA ALA A 248 4.11 13.26 2.76
C ALA A 248 5.33 14.10 2.33
N HIS A 249 5.43 14.42 1.04
CA HIS A 249 6.50 15.24 0.44
C HIS A 249 5.97 16.57 -0.11
N GLY A 250 4.79 17.02 0.35
CA GLY A 250 4.23 18.30 -0.07
C GLY A 250 3.92 18.38 -1.56
N SER A 251 3.53 17.26 -2.18
CA SER A 251 3.32 17.14 -3.62
C SER A 251 4.57 17.35 -4.48
N ASP A 252 5.76 17.40 -3.90
CA ASP A 252 7.02 17.47 -4.65
C ASP A 252 7.43 16.06 -5.13
N THR A 253 7.31 15.84 -6.45
CA THR A 253 7.64 14.57 -7.11
C THR A 253 9.13 14.24 -7.01
N ASP A 254 10.01 15.25 -7.14
CA ASP A 254 11.45 15.03 -7.08
C ASP A 254 11.86 14.70 -5.64
N ALA A 255 11.29 15.40 -4.65
CA ALA A 255 11.52 15.08 -3.24
C ALA A 255 11.04 13.67 -2.87
N ALA A 256 9.86 13.26 -3.34
CA ALA A 256 9.32 11.92 -3.10
C ALA A 256 10.20 10.82 -3.72
N ARG A 257 10.62 11.02 -4.97
CA ARG A 257 11.53 10.10 -5.68
C ARG A 257 12.88 10.01 -4.98
N ASP A 258 13.50 11.14 -4.67
CA ASP A 258 14.86 11.18 -4.12
C ASP A 258 14.91 10.61 -2.71
N ALA A 259 13.92 10.92 -1.87
CA ALA A 259 13.79 10.34 -0.53
C ALA A 259 13.69 8.80 -0.58
N LEU A 260 12.87 8.27 -1.48
CA LEU A 260 12.72 6.83 -1.65
C LEU A 260 13.98 6.17 -2.23
N HIS A 261 14.60 6.80 -3.22
CA HIS A 261 15.86 6.33 -3.80
C HIS A 261 16.96 6.23 -2.74
N ASP A 262 17.07 7.23 -1.87
CA ASP A 262 18.03 7.22 -0.77
C ASP A 262 17.72 6.13 0.26
N ARG A 263 16.44 5.84 0.56
CA ARG A 263 16.09 4.69 1.41
C ARG A 263 16.48 3.36 0.81
N LEU A 264 16.29 3.15 -0.50
CA LEU A 264 16.74 1.94 -1.19
C LEU A 264 18.27 1.76 -1.10
N ARG A 265 19.03 2.86 -1.28
CA ARG A 265 20.50 2.84 -1.12
C ARG A 265 20.93 2.54 0.30
N GLN A 266 20.26 3.13 1.30
CA GLN A 266 20.51 2.85 2.71
C GLN A 266 20.23 1.39 3.06
N PHE A 267 19.21 0.77 2.44
CA PHE A 267 18.92 -0.65 2.61
C PHE A 267 20.07 -1.53 2.11
N ARG A 268 20.53 -1.32 0.86
CA ARG A 268 21.70 -2.03 0.33
C ARG A 268 22.94 -1.82 1.20
N ALA A 269 23.24 -0.57 1.58
CA ALA A 269 24.37 -0.27 2.46
C ALA A 269 24.26 -0.96 3.83
N ALA A 270 23.05 -1.12 4.38
CA ALA A 270 22.83 -1.82 5.64
C ALA A 270 23.06 -3.33 5.52
N VAL A 271 22.66 -3.94 4.40
CA VAL A 271 22.97 -5.35 4.09
C VAL A 271 24.48 -5.54 4.00
N GLU A 272 25.16 -4.72 3.20
CA GLU A 272 26.62 -4.76 3.00
C GLU A 272 27.38 -4.57 4.32
N ALA A 273 26.97 -3.60 5.15
CA ALA A 273 27.63 -3.32 6.41
C ALA A 273 27.52 -4.45 7.44
N ARG A 274 26.45 -5.25 7.41
CA ARG A 274 26.22 -6.34 8.38
C ARG A 274 26.71 -7.69 7.89
N HIS A 275 26.61 -7.94 6.59
CA HIS A 275 26.78 -9.27 6.00
C HIS A 275 27.89 -9.35 4.94
N GLY A 276 28.53 -8.22 4.62
CA GLY A 276 29.66 -8.13 3.69
C GLY A 276 29.26 -7.73 2.26
N ALA A 277 30.26 -7.38 1.45
CA ALA A 277 30.10 -6.99 0.05
C ALA A 277 29.86 -8.24 -0.84
N GLY A 278 28.63 -8.75 -0.83
CA GLY A 278 28.14 -9.68 -1.83
C GLY A 278 26.98 -9.06 -2.61
N ASP A 279 26.66 -9.60 -3.78
CA ASP A 279 25.50 -9.24 -4.63
C ASP A 279 24.15 -9.61 -3.96
N ALA A 280 23.97 -9.33 -2.67
CA ALA A 280 22.93 -9.91 -1.84
C ALA A 280 21.51 -9.43 -2.20
N VAL A 281 21.39 -8.18 -2.67
CA VAL A 281 20.09 -7.56 -2.96
C VAL A 281 20.09 -6.81 -4.29
N ALA A 282 18.97 -6.88 -4.99
CA ALA A 282 18.65 -6.04 -6.13
C ALA A 282 17.69 -4.94 -5.69
N LEU A 283 17.78 -3.77 -6.32
CA LEU A 283 16.92 -2.62 -6.05
C LEU A 283 16.18 -2.20 -7.32
N LEU A 284 14.94 -1.76 -7.18
CA LEU A 284 14.19 -1.12 -8.25
C LEU A 284 13.39 0.07 -7.72
N LEU A 285 13.40 1.17 -8.46
CA LEU A 285 12.63 2.37 -8.17
C LEU A 285 11.57 2.52 -9.26
N VAL A 286 10.33 2.70 -8.84
CA VAL A 286 9.17 2.87 -9.71
C VAL A 286 8.43 4.13 -9.32
N GLY A 287 8.05 4.96 -10.29
CA GLY A 287 7.09 6.04 -10.10
C GLY A 287 5.72 5.61 -10.59
N LEU A 288 4.65 5.96 -9.89
CA LEU A 288 3.27 5.77 -10.32
C LEU A 288 2.59 7.12 -10.56
N ASP A 289 2.07 7.32 -11.77
CA ASP A 289 1.12 8.39 -12.06
C ASP A 289 -0.28 7.97 -11.62
N THR A 290 -0.79 8.65 -10.59
CA THR A 290 -2.09 8.33 -9.98
C THR A 290 -3.30 8.79 -10.82
N ASP A 291 -3.06 9.58 -11.88
CA ASP A 291 -4.12 10.01 -12.79
C ASP A 291 -4.45 8.95 -13.85
N THR A 292 -3.48 8.13 -14.24
CA THR A 292 -3.63 7.16 -15.36
C THR A 292 -3.14 5.76 -15.03
N ASP A 293 -2.67 5.52 -13.81
CA ASP A 293 -1.93 4.34 -13.37
C ASP A 293 -0.64 4.05 -14.15
N ALA A 294 -0.13 5.01 -14.94
CA ALA A 294 1.09 4.79 -15.73
C ALA A 294 2.33 4.74 -14.82
N ILE A 295 3.23 3.79 -15.05
CA ILE A 295 4.49 3.69 -14.28
C ILE A 295 5.70 4.28 -15.00
N ARG A 296 6.65 4.77 -14.22
CA ARG A 296 8.03 5.06 -14.62
C ARG A 296 8.95 4.04 -14.00
N VAL A 297 9.63 3.23 -14.80
CA VAL A 297 10.58 2.22 -14.32
C VAL A 297 12.00 2.74 -14.45
N HIS A 298 12.66 2.98 -13.31
CA HIS A 298 14.05 3.45 -13.28
C HIS A 298 15.01 2.26 -13.49
N VAL A 299 15.27 1.93 -14.76
CA VAL A 299 16.00 0.71 -15.14
C VAL A 299 17.44 0.74 -14.61
N PRO A 300 17.84 -0.23 -13.77
CA PRO A 300 19.21 -0.34 -13.29
C PRO A 300 20.20 -0.59 -14.44
N GLY A 301 21.41 -0.01 -14.34
CA GLY A 301 22.49 -0.33 -15.28
C GLY A 301 23.17 -1.67 -14.97
N ALA A 302 24.26 -2.00 -15.68
CA ALA A 302 25.03 -3.23 -15.47
C ALA A 302 25.51 -3.44 -14.03
N ALA A 303 25.85 -2.36 -13.31
CA ALA A 303 26.26 -2.41 -11.90
C ALA A 303 25.08 -2.43 -10.91
N GLY A 304 23.83 -2.53 -11.39
CA GLY A 304 22.63 -2.48 -10.55
C GLY A 304 22.28 -1.08 -10.02
N GLU A 305 23.00 -0.03 -10.43
CA GLU A 305 22.72 1.34 -10.03
C GLU A 305 21.54 1.95 -10.80
N MET A 306 20.66 2.63 -10.06
CA MET A 306 19.55 3.41 -10.59
C MET A 306 19.91 4.88 -10.65
N GLN A 307 19.37 5.58 -11.66
CA GLN A 307 19.52 7.03 -11.79
C GLN A 307 18.14 7.70 -11.73
N ALA A 308 18.08 8.79 -10.97
CA ALA A 308 16.85 9.52 -10.69
C ALA A 308 16.09 9.99 -11.95
N TYR A 309 16.80 10.33 -13.02
CA TYR A 309 16.22 10.87 -14.25
C TYR A 309 16.36 9.93 -15.47
N ARG A 310 16.72 8.66 -15.22
CA ARG A 310 16.83 7.63 -16.27
C ARG A 310 15.79 6.55 -16.01
N PHE A 311 14.69 6.63 -16.72
CA PHE A 311 13.57 5.70 -16.60
C PHE A 311 12.88 5.50 -17.95
N VAL A 312 12.13 4.40 -18.05
CA VAL A 312 11.18 4.17 -19.13
C VAL A 312 9.79 4.55 -18.61
N ASP A 313 9.09 5.42 -19.33
CA ASP A 313 7.73 5.87 -18.99
C ASP A 313 6.71 5.04 -19.77
N ALA A 314 5.83 4.33 -19.06
CA ALA A 314 4.81 3.48 -19.66
C ALA A 314 3.78 4.28 -20.46
N ALA A 315 3.51 5.54 -20.11
CA ALA A 315 2.60 6.39 -20.88
C ALA A 315 3.20 6.77 -22.24
N GLU A 316 4.51 7.10 -22.28
CA GLU A 316 5.23 7.34 -23.54
C GLU A 316 5.26 6.05 -24.39
N LEU A 317 5.54 4.91 -23.75
CA LEU A 317 5.66 3.63 -24.43
C LEU A 317 4.31 3.12 -24.97
N HIS A 318 3.21 3.34 -24.25
CA HIS A 318 1.84 3.05 -24.72
C HIS A 318 1.57 3.72 -26.08
N GLY A 319 1.87 5.02 -26.19
CA GLY A 319 1.71 5.76 -27.43
C GLY A 319 2.61 5.24 -28.57
N GLN A 320 3.85 4.87 -28.25
CA GLN A 320 4.83 4.36 -29.23
C GLN A 320 4.46 2.98 -29.77
N THR A 321 3.94 2.09 -28.92
CA THR A 321 3.65 0.69 -29.29
C THR A 321 2.22 0.46 -29.79
N ARG A 322 1.36 1.50 -29.77
CA ARG A 322 -0.07 1.38 -30.07
C ARG A 322 -0.40 0.78 -31.42
N GLU A 323 0.29 1.23 -32.47
CA GLU A 323 0.04 0.81 -33.86
C GLU A 323 0.89 -0.42 -34.27
N MET A 324 1.61 -1.02 -33.33
CA MET A 324 2.45 -2.19 -33.57
C MET A 324 1.67 -3.50 -33.39
N GLY A 325 2.11 -4.57 -34.05
CA GLY A 325 1.71 -5.92 -33.69
C GLY A 325 2.28 -6.33 -32.32
N ARG A 326 1.59 -7.22 -31.58
CA ARG A 326 1.96 -7.60 -30.19
C ARG A 326 3.41 -8.05 -30.03
N GLU A 327 3.96 -8.86 -30.93
CA GLU A 327 5.36 -9.30 -30.85
C GLU A 327 6.36 -8.17 -31.16
N ALA A 328 6.05 -7.32 -32.15
CA ALA A 328 6.87 -6.15 -32.45
C ALA A 328 6.87 -5.13 -31.30
N ALA A 329 5.72 -4.97 -30.62
CA ALA A 329 5.60 -4.16 -29.41
C ALA A 329 6.45 -4.74 -28.27
N LYS A 330 6.42 -6.06 -28.03
CA LYS A 330 7.27 -6.71 -27.00
C LYS A 330 8.76 -6.46 -27.28
N GLU A 331 9.16 -6.59 -28.53
CA GLU A 331 10.54 -6.35 -28.94
C GLU A 331 10.93 -4.87 -28.82
N ALA A 332 10.00 -3.94 -29.08
CA ALA A 332 10.21 -2.52 -28.81
C ALA A 332 10.43 -2.26 -27.31
N VAL A 333 9.62 -2.86 -26.43
CA VAL A 333 9.81 -2.76 -24.97
C VAL A 333 11.17 -3.32 -24.56
N ARG A 334 11.57 -4.50 -25.06
CA ARG A 334 12.89 -5.11 -24.76
C ARG A 334 14.04 -4.16 -25.11
N ARG A 335 14.00 -3.56 -26.30
CA ARG A 335 15.04 -2.61 -26.76
C ARG A 335 15.07 -1.34 -25.93
N VAL A 336 13.92 -0.70 -25.69
CA VAL A 336 13.85 0.53 -24.88
C VAL A 336 14.37 0.30 -23.46
N VAL A 337 14.09 -0.87 -22.86
CA VAL A 337 14.63 -1.22 -21.53
C VAL A 337 16.16 -1.40 -21.57
N ALA A 338 16.69 -2.09 -22.57
CA ALA A 338 18.15 -2.27 -22.73
C ALA A 338 18.87 -0.93 -22.98
N ASP A 339 18.34 -0.11 -23.87
CA ASP A 339 18.84 1.24 -24.17
C ASP A 339 18.83 2.12 -22.92
N CYS A 340 17.76 2.07 -22.12
CA CYS A 340 17.66 2.79 -20.85
C CYS A 340 18.68 2.30 -19.81
N ALA A 341 18.95 1.00 -19.75
CA ALA A 341 20.00 0.43 -18.89
C ALA A 341 21.41 0.84 -19.36
N GLY A 342 21.58 1.11 -20.66
CA GLY A 342 22.86 1.38 -21.30
C GLY A 342 23.66 0.10 -21.57
N VAL A 343 22.97 -0.99 -21.89
CA VAL A 343 23.54 -2.32 -22.17
C VAL A 343 22.97 -2.88 -23.46
N ASP A 344 23.63 -3.89 -24.02
CA ASP A 344 23.12 -4.61 -25.19
C ASP A 344 21.82 -5.37 -24.84
N ALA A 345 20.90 -5.48 -25.79
CA ALA A 345 19.65 -6.22 -25.59
C ALA A 345 19.89 -7.72 -25.30
N GLU A 346 21.02 -8.26 -25.73
CA GLU A 346 21.46 -9.64 -25.52
C GLU A 346 22.44 -9.79 -24.34
N ASP A 347 22.62 -8.76 -23.51
CA ASP A 347 23.49 -8.86 -22.31
C ASP A 347 22.89 -9.82 -21.27
N GLU A 348 23.45 -11.03 -21.18
CA GLU A 348 23.02 -12.10 -20.27
C GLU A 348 23.10 -11.67 -18.79
N ALA A 349 24.08 -10.85 -18.41
CA ALA A 349 24.30 -10.45 -17.02
C ALA A 349 23.15 -9.62 -16.44
N THR A 350 22.45 -8.85 -17.28
CA THR A 350 21.32 -8.01 -16.88
C THR A 350 19.97 -8.56 -17.33
N GLU A 351 19.94 -9.71 -18.01
CA GLU A 351 18.73 -10.25 -18.65
C GLU A 351 17.55 -10.36 -17.67
N GLY A 352 17.76 -10.96 -16.48
CA GLY A 352 16.69 -11.14 -15.51
C GLY A 352 16.03 -9.83 -15.04
N MET A 353 16.84 -8.81 -14.75
CA MET A 353 16.33 -7.47 -14.36
C MET A 353 15.63 -6.77 -15.54
N ARG A 354 16.20 -6.84 -16.75
CA ARG A 354 15.58 -6.23 -17.94
C ARG A 354 14.27 -6.93 -18.29
N TRP A 355 14.22 -8.26 -18.20
CA TRP A 355 13.00 -9.02 -18.40
C TRP A 355 11.92 -8.60 -17.40
N PHE A 356 12.27 -8.51 -16.12
CA PHE A 356 11.34 -8.06 -15.08
C PHE A 356 10.83 -6.63 -15.35
N CYS A 357 11.70 -5.68 -15.73
CA CYS A 357 11.28 -4.34 -16.10
C CYS A 357 10.32 -4.33 -17.31
N GLY A 358 10.63 -5.12 -18.36
CA GLY A 358 9.77 -5.26 -19.52
C GLY A 358 8.41 -5.89 -19.19
N TYR A 359 8.38 -6.85 -18.26
CA TYR A 359 7.15 -7.43 -17.73
C TYR A 359 6.26 -6.40 -17.06
N LEU A 360 6.83 -5.60 -16.14
CA LEU A 360 6.09 -4.52 -15.48
C LEU A 360 5.53 -3.52 -16.49
N LEU A 361 6.34 -3.06 -17.44
CA LEU A 361 5.92 -2.09 -18.46
C LEU A 361 4.80 -2.64 -19.35
N LYS A 362 4.94 -3.86 -19.87
CA LYS A 362 3.92 -4.51 -20.71
C LYS A 362 2.59 -4.63 -19.97
N ASN A 363 2.62 -5.11 -18.72
CA ASN A 363 1.42 -5.26 -17.91
C ASN A 363 0.81 -3.91 -17.53
N ASN A 364 1.63 -2.91 -17.23
CA ASN A 364 1.16 -1.58 -16.89
C ASN A 364 0.53 -0.87 -18.09
N ILE A 365 1.07 -1.02 -19.30
CA ILE A 365 0.43 -0.50 -20.52
C ILE A 365 -0.99 -1.09 -20.69
N ALA A 366 -1.21 -2.35 -20.31
CA ALA A 366 -2.54 -2.95 -20.29
C ALA A 366 -3.47 -2.29 -19.26
N GLN A 367 -2.93 -1.89 -18.09
CA GLN A 367 -3.67 -1.14 -17.08
C GLN A 367 -4.00 0.28 -17.55
N VAL A 368 -3.03 1.00 -18.12
CA VAL A 368 -3.25 2.33 -18.71
C VAL A 368 -4.38 2.28 -19.74
N GLU A 369 -4.36 1.28 -20.64
CA GLU A 369 -5.45 1.09 -21.60
C GLU A 369 -6.80 0.82 -20.94
N ALA A 370 -6.85 0.06 -19.84
CA ALA A 370 -8.07 -0.20 -19.09
C ALA A 370 -8.67 1.08 -18.49
N VAL A 371 -7.83 1.89 -17.83
CA VAL A 371 -8.23 3.20 -17.25
C VAL A 371 -8.78 4.13 -18.35
N LEU A 372 -8.03 4.29 -19.44
CA LEU A 372 -8.43 5.16 -20.55
C LEU A 372 -9.78 4.76 -21.14
N ARG A 373 -10.06 3.47 -21.23
CA ARG A 373 -11.34 2.98 -21.78
C ARG A 373 -12.50 3.16 -20.83
N ARG A 374 -12.31 2.85 -19.54
CA ARG A 374 -13.34 2.99 -18.51
C ARG A 374 -13.80 4.44 -18.38
N HIS A 375 -12.85 5.38 -18.36
CA HIS A 375 -13.12 6.79 -18.08
C HIS A 375 -13.10 7.70 -19.31
N ASN A 376 -12.87 7.14 -20.51
CA ASN A 376 -12.63 7.89 -21.74
C ASN A 376 -11.50 8.93 -21.58
N GLY A 377 -10.45 8.56 -20.84
CA GLY A 377 -9.37 9.44 -20.39
C GLY A 377 -8.81 9.02 -19.02
N PRO A 378 -8.04 9.90 -18.36
CA PRO A 378 -7.58 9.70 -16.99
C PRO A 378 -8.73 9.51 -15.99
N TYR A 379 -8.41 9.11 -14.76
CA TYR A 379 -9.39 9.01 -13.67
C TYR A 379 -10.13 10.34 -13.46
N PRO A 380 -11.47 10.31 -13.28
CA PRO A 380 -12.25 11.53 -13.03
C PRO A 380 -11.99 12.09 -11.63
N VAL A 381 -11.76 11.22 -10.65
CA VAL A 381 -11.39 11.57 -9.28
C VAL A 381 -9.87 11.53 -9.14
N LYS A 382 -9.27 12.72 -9.06
CA LYS A 382 -7.81 12.91 -9.01
C LYS A 382 -7.21 12.58 -7.65
N GLY A 383 -7.94 12.94 -6.58
CA GLY A 383 -7.46 12.86 -5.22
C GLY A 383 -7.94 11.65 -4.42
N HIS A 384 -7.86 11.84 -3.13
CA HIS A 384 -8.18 10.89 -2.08
C HIS A 384 -9.69 10.63 -1.96
N ASP A 385 -10.08 9.37 -1.75
CA ASP A 385 -11.47 8.95 -1.45
C ASP A 385 -11.47 7.68 -0.55
N GLU A 386 -10.41 7.53 0.25
CA GLU A 386 -10.24 6.38 1.13
C GLU A 386 -11.39 6.24 2.13
N LYS A 387 -11.92 5.01 2.25
CA LYS A 387 -13.05 4.71 3.14
C LYS A 387 -12.58 4.45 4.57
N LEU A 388 -11.34 3.99 4.77
CA LEU A 388 -10.77 3.71 6.09
C LEU A 388 -9.25 3.79 6.15
N ILE A 389 -8.73 3.79 7.37
CA ILE A 389 -7.31 3.64 7.69
C ILE A 389 -7.07 2.22 8.22
N VAL A 390 -6.04 1.55 7.71
CA VAL A 390 -5.52 0.29 8.29
C VAL A 390 -4.11 0.53 8.80
N ILE A 391 -3.88 0.24 10.09
CA ILE A 391 -2.56 0.31 10.72
C ILE A 391 -2.13 -1.05 11.27
N GLY A 392 -0.82 -1.23 11.40
CA GLY A 392 -0.23 -2.45 11.94
C GLY A 392 0.35 -3.32 10.84
N ASP A 393 -0.28 -4.47 10.59
CA ASP A 393 0.12 -5.40 9.53
C ASP A 393 -0.70 -5.19 8.23
N PRO A 394 -0.16 -5.51 7.04
CA PRO A 394 -0.81 -5.24 5.77
C PRO A 394 -1.99 -6.17 5.48
N VAL A 395 -2.91 -5.70 4.63
CA VAL A 395 -4.01 -6.49 4.06
C VAL A 395 -3.98 -6.32 2.55
N ASP A 396 -3.70 -7.41 1.85
CA ASP A 396 -3.47 -7.41 0.40
C ASP A 396 -4.54 -8.21 -0.38
N ASP A 397 -5.55 -8.73 0.31
CA ASP A 397 -6.63 -9.56 -0.25
C ASP A 397 -7.75 -8.75 -0.89
N VAL A 398 -7.75 -7.43 -0.64
CA VAL A 398 -8.61 -6.46 -1.31
C VAL A 398 -7.76 -5.27 -1.76
N GLN A 399 -7.53 -5.20 -3.06
CA GLN A 399 -6.68 -4.22 -3.71
C GLN A 399 -7.55 -3.36 -4.62
N LEU A 400 -8.13 -2.31 -4.04
CA LEU A 400 -8.91 -1.34 -4.78
C LEU A 400 -8.36 0.07 -4.53
N ARG A 401 -8.13 0.80 -5.63
CA ARG A 401 -7.77 2.21 -5.62
C ARG A 401 -8.74 3.00 -4.73
N ASN A 402 -8.22 3.84 -3.84
CA ASN A 402 -9.00 4.63 -2.88
C ASN A 402 -9.88 3.80 -1.91
N LEU A 403 -9.58 2.52 -1.67
CA LEU A 403 -10.30 1.78 -0.63
C LEU A 403 -9.81 2.12 0.77
N ALA A 404 -8.50 1.99 0.99
CA ALA A 404 -7.91 2.12 2.32
C ALA A 404 -6.56 2.85 2.29
N PHE A 405 -6.37 3.77 3.23
CA PHE A 405 -5.05 4.29 3.57
C PHE A 405 -4.36 3.27 4.48
N GLN A 406 -3.26 2.67 4.03
CA GLN A 406 -2.59 1.60 4.78
C GLN A 406 -1.21 2.06 5.24
N ALA A 407 -0.95 2.05 6.55
CA ALA A 407 0.36 2.40 7.11
C ALA A 407 0.87 1.30 8.04
N GLN A 408 1.93 0.60 7.62
CA GLN A 408 2.48 -0.49 8.44
C GLN A 408 3.41 0.01 9.54
N MET A 409 3.13 -0.39 10.78
CA MET A 409 3.85 0.05 11.97
C MET A 409 3.81 -1.03 13.06
N GLN A 410 4.76 -1.01 14.00
CA GLN A 410 4.70 -1.89 15.18
C GLN A 410 4.04 -1.19 16.38
N SER A 411 4.06 0.14 16.39
CA SER A 411 3.44 0.98 17.41
C SER A 411 2.96 2.28 16.78
N VAL A 412 1.99 2.93 17.44
CA VAL A 412 1.48 4.24 16.99
C VAL A 412 2.53 5.33 17.19
N GLU A 413 3.42 5.17 18.16
CA GLU A 413 4.53 6.08 18.46
C GLU A 413 5.54 6.13 17.31
N GLU A 414 5.90 4.97 16.75
CA GLU A 414 6.79 4.88 15.59
C GLU A 414 6.13 5.38 14.30
N GLY A 415 4.83 5.09 14.12
CA GLY A 415 4.06 5.45 12.92
C GLY A 415 3.21 6.71 13.07
N ALA A 416 3.54 7.60 14.02
CA ALA A 416 2.71 8.75 14.36
C ALA A 416 2.55 9.73 13.20
N SER A 417 3.59 9.92 12.39
CA SER A 417 3.57 10.75 11.18
C SER A 417 2.60 10.18 10.14
N ASP A 418 2.66 8.88 9.89
CA ASP A 418 1.86 8.19 8.90
C ASP A 418 0.37 8.23 9.26
N LEU A 419 0.06 7.97 10.54
CA LEU A 419 -1.30 8.09 11.05
C LEU A 419 -1.84 9.51 10.92
N ALA A 420 -1.03 10.53 11.22
CA ALA A 420 -1.44 11.93 11.08
C ALA A 420 -1.71 12.33 9.62
N VAL A 421 -0.95 11.78 8.66
CA VAL A 421 -1.22 11.94 7.22
C VAL A 421 -2.56 11.31 6.86
N GLY A 422 -2.78 10.04 7.22
CA GLY A 422 -4.03 9.33 6.91
C GLY A 422 -5.27 10.01 7.51
N VAL A 423 -5.21 10.41 8.78
CA VAL A 423 -6.33 11.10 9.45
C VAL A 423 -6.65 12.43 8.78
N ARG A 424 -5.63 13.21 8.39
CA ARG A 424 -5.82 14.48 7.67
C ARG A 424 -6.45 14.27 6.29
N ILE A 425 -6.04 13.21 5.58
CA ILE A 425 -6.64 12.84 4.29
C ILE A 425 -8.13 12.53 4.48
N LEU A 426 -8.46 11.56 5.36
CA LEU A 426 -9.85 11.13 5.53
C LEU A 426 -10.74 12.19 6.18
N SER A 427 -10.21 13.04 7.06
CA SER A 427 -10.99 14.16 7.62
C SER A 427 -11.24 15.27 6.60
N GLY A 428 -10.43 15.35 5.53
CA GLY A 428 -10.62 16.30 4.44
C GLY A 428 -11.59 15.80 3.36
N THR A 429 -11.77 14.48 3.25
CA THR A 429 -12.64 13.83 2.25
C THR A 429 -13.99 13.37 2.82
N SER A 430 -14.08 13.16 4.14
CA SER A 430 -15.32 12.76 4.83
C SER A 430 -15.70 13.75 5.92
N GLU A 431 -16.96 14.17 5.98
CA GLU A 431 -17.50 15.01 7.07
C GLU A 431 -17.78 14.20 8.36
N GLY A 432 -17.16 13.03 8.53
CA GLY A 432 -17.51 12.04 9.54
C GLY A 432 -16.35 11.49 10.36
N THR A 433 -16.70 10.57 11.26
CA THR A 433 -15.77 9.84 12.12
C THR A 433 -14.86 8.95 11.29
N VAL A 434 -13.55 9.11 11.43
CA VAL A 434 -12.54 8.35 10.68
C VAL A 434 -12.48 6.91 11.22
N PRO A 435 -12.72 5.89 10.37
CA PRO A 435 -12.59 4.50 10.76
C PRO A 435 -11.13 4.04 10.68
N VAL A 436 -10.63 3.49 11.79
CA VAL A 436 -9.27 2.96 11.92
C VAL A 436 -9.32 1.49 12.33
N LEU A 437 -8.77 0.62 11.49
CA LEU A 437 -8.56 -0.79 11.80
C LEU A 437 -7.12 -0.98 12.30
N ALA A 438 -6.95 -1.37 13.56
CA ALA A 438 -5.66 -1.73 14.14
C ALA A 438 -5.46 -3.25 14.05
N LEU A 439 -4.84 -3.70 12.95
CA LEU A 439 -4.71 -5.11 12.62
C LEU A 439 -3.35 -5.68 13.02
N LYS A 440 -3.37 -6.84 13.67
CA LYS A 440 -2.19 -7.67 13.88
C LYS A 440 -2.35 -9.06 13.24
N VAL A 441 -1.32 -9.49 12.53
CA VAL A 441 -1.25 -10.83 11.95
C VAL A 441 -0.43 -11.73 12.87
N TYR A 442 -1.00 -12.85 13.28
CA TYR A 442 -0.32 -13.86 14.10
C TYR A 442 -0.01 -15.11 13.29
N ASP A 443 1.04 -15.83 13.68
CA ASP A 443 1.41 -17.12 13.11
C ASP A 443 0.85 -18.26 14.00
N PRO A 444 -0.12 -19.08 13.53
CA PRO A 444 -0.69 -20.16 14.32
C PRO A 444 0.33 -21.25 14.66
N GLU A 445 1.47 -21.31 13.97
CA GLU A 445 2.54 -22.28 14.25
C GLU A 445 3.42 -21.85 15.44
N ILE A 446 3.33 -20.60 15.90
CA ILE A 446 4.14 -20.07 17.00
C ILE A 446 3.30 -20.03 18.29
N PRO A 447 3.60 -20.87 19.30
CA PRO A 447 2.87 -20.86 20.56
C PRO A 447 2.94 -19.50 21.26
N GLY A 448 1.79 -18.93 21.62
CA GLY A 448 1.69 -17.64 22.32
C GLY A 448 1.65 -16.40 21.42
N ASP A 449 1.79 -16.56 20.10
CA ASP A 449 1.86 -15.42 19.18
C ASP A 449 0.50 -14.72 19.01
N ARG A 450 -0.60 -15.49 19.04
CA ARG A 450 -1.96 -14.94 18.99
C ARG A 450 -2.22 -14.02 20.17
N GLU A 451 -1.88 -14.44 21.39
CA GLU A 451 -2.05 -13.66 22.62
C GLU A 451 -1.16 -12.40 22.61
N ALA A 452 0.08 -12.52 22.12
CA ALA A 452 0.97 -11.38 21.98
C ALA A 452 0.42 -10.35 20.96
N CYS A 453 -0.08 -10.83 19.83
CA CYS A 453 -0.73 -10.00 18.81
C CYS A 453 -2.02 -9.36 19.32
N GLU A 454 -2.81 -10.06 20.14
CA GLU A 454 -4.01 -9.50 20.79
C GLU A 454 -3.66 -8.28 21.65
N VAL A 455 -2.66 -8.43 22.52
CA VAL A 455 -2.17 -7.34 23.37
C VAL A 455 -1.67 -6.18 22.52
N ALA A 456 -0.93 -6.46 21.45
CA ALA A 456 -0.41 -5.43 20.54
C ALA A 456 -1.54 -4.68 19.82
N ALA A 457 -2.52 -5.38 19.26
CA ALA A 457 -3.67 -4.77 18.57
C ALA A 457 -4.48 -3.87 19.50
N ARG A 458 -4.77 -4.34 20.74
CA ARG A 458 -5.49 -3.54 21.75
C ARG A 458 -4.69 -2.29 22.16
N ARG A 459 -3.36 -2.42 22.34
CA ARG A 459 -2.48 -1.28 22.65
C ARG A 459 -2.47 -0.25 21.53
N MET A 460 -2.38 -0.69 20.27
CA MET A 460 -2.44 0.20 19.11
C MET A 460 -3.76 0.96 19.06
N ALA A 461 -4.90 0.26 19.14
CA ALA A 461 -6.21 0.90 19.13
C ALA A 461 -6.38 1.89 20.29
N TYR A 462 -5.89 1.55 21.49
CA TYR A 462 -5.87 2.47 22.63
C TYR A 462 -5.00 3.70 22.38
N ALA A 463 -3.80 3.54 21.81
CA ALA A 463 -2.90 4.64 21.50
C ALA A 463 -3.47 5.59 20.45
N VAL A 464 -4.17 5.06 19.42
CA VAL A 464 -4.92 5.88 18.45
C VAL A 464 -5.94 6.76 19.16
N ARG A 465 -6.84 6.15 19.96
CA ARG A 465 -7.89 6.89 20.68
C ARG A 465 -7.32 7.93 21.65
N SER A 466 -6.23 7.58 22.34
CA SER A 466 -5.62 8.48 23.33
C SER A 466 -4.92 9.67 22.67
N ARG A 467 -4.25 9.45 21.53
CA ARG A 467 -3.52 10.50 20.80
C ARG A 467 -4.44 11.42 20.00
N LEU A 468 -5.55 10.87 19.53
CA LEU A 468 -6.53 11.56 18.69
C LEU A 468 -7.85 11.82 19.44
N ALA A 469 -7.79 12.04 20.76
CA ALA A 469 -8.98 12.19 21.60
C ALA A 469 -9.91 13.34 21.17
N GLU A 470 -9.37 14.37 20.52
CA GLU A 470 -10.11 15.53 20.01
C GLU A 470 -10.57 15.36 18.55
N ALA A 471 -10.16 14.29 17.87
CA ALA A 471 -10.58 13.99 16.50
C ALA A 471 -11.68 12.92 16.52
N PRO A 472 -12.70 13.01 15.65
CA PRO A 472 -13.74 12.00 15.56
C PRO A 472 -13.14 10.74 14.92
N VAL A 473 -12.67 9.79 15.75
CA VAL A 473 -12.01 8.56 15.29
C VAL A 473 -12.59 7.35 16.01
N VAL A 474 -12.90 6.29 15.27
CA VAL A 474 -13.21 4.96 15.81
C VAL A 474 -12.06 4.03 15.48
N ALA A 475 -11.39 3.52 16.52
CA ALA A 475 -10.28 2.58 16.37
C ALA A 475 -10.67 1.18 16.87
N GLU A 476 -10.74 0.23 15.94
CA GLU A 476 -11.15 -1.15 16.17
C GLU A 476 -9.92 -2.08 16.14
N PRO A 477 -9.58 -2.74 17.26
CA PRO A 477 -8.51 -3.73 17.29
C PRO A 477 -8.96 -5.05 16.67
N ALA A 478 -8.11 -5.66 15.85
CA ALA A 478 -8.41 -6.92 15.20
C ALA A 478 -7.17 -7.81 14.99
N LEU A 479 -7.43 -9.10 14.80
CA LEU A 479 -6.45 -10.14 14.52
C LEU A 479 -6.73 -10.82 13.19
N ARG A 480 -5.69 -11.42 12.61
CA ARG A 480 -5.81 -12.32 11.47
C ARG A 480 -4.71 -13.36 11.49
N SER A 481 -5.02 -14.59 11.07
CA SER A 481 -3.98 -15.60 10.88
C SER A 481 -3.11 -15.26 9.66
N LYS A 482 -1.81 -15.54 9.76
CA LYS A 482 -0.86 -15.46 8.63
C LYS A 482 -1.22 -16.40 7.49
N SER A 483 -1.93 -17.50 7.79
CA SER A 483 -2.49 -18.40 6.78
C SER A 483 -3.65 -17.78 5.98
N GLY A 484 -4.04 -16.55 6.28
CA GLY A 484 -5.22 -15.89 5.71
C GLY A 484 -6.49 -16.16 6.51
N GLY A 485 -7.64 -15.92 5.88
CA GLY A 485 -8.96 -16.07 6.51
C GLY A 485 -9.53 -14.77 7.07
N ARG A 486 -10.60 -14.92 7.86
CA ARG A 486 -11.41 -13.84 8.42
C ARG A 486 -10.62 -12.95 9.38
N ILE A 487 -10.93 -11.66 9.38
CA ILE A 487 -10.46 -10.72 10.40
C ILE A 487 -11.31 -10.89 11.66
N GLU A 488 -10.66 -11.23 12.78
CA GLU A 488 -11.25 -11.42 14.10
C GLU A 488 -11.19 -10.10 14.89
N PHE A 489 -12.33 -9.48 15.15
CA PHE A 489 -12.37 -8.26 15.96
C PHE A 489 -12.30 -8.56 17.45
N LEU A 490 -11.54 -7.72 18.16
CA LEU A 490 -11.34 -7.82 19.59
C LEU A 490 -12.31 -6.87 20.30
N ASP A 491 -13.60 -7.23 20.29
CA ASP A 491 -14.65 -6.43 20.93
C ASP A 491 -14.33 -6.19 22.43
N ALA A 492 -14.91 -5.13 22.99
CA ALA A 492 -14.66 -4.71 24.37
C ALA A 492 -15.16 -5.72 25.43
N THR A 493 -15.90 -6.75 25.03
CA THR A 493 -16.53 -7.75 25.88
C THR A 493 -15.73 -9.04 25.95
N SER A 494 -14.49 -8.97 26.44
CA SER A 494 -13.82 -10.09 27.13
C SER A 494 -12.41 -9.68 27.55
N GLY A 495 -12.22 -9.49 28.86
CA GLY A 495 -10.90 -9.28 29.46
C GLY A 495 -10.64 -7.83 29.81
N GLY A 496 -11.13 -7.41 30.97
CA GLY A 496 -10.55 -6.30 31.69
C GLY A 496 -9.09 -6.62 31.99
N VAL A 497 -8.18 -6.13 31.14
CA VAL A 497 -6.78 -5.97 31.50
C VAL A 497 -6.65 -4.54 31.98
N SER A 498 -6.64 -4.38 33.30
CA SER A 498 -6.09 -3.19 33.94
C SER A 498 -4.66 -3.00 33.42
N VAL A 499 -4.42 -1.90 32.72
CA VAL A 499 -3.08 -1.41 32.39
C VAL A 499 -2.35 -1.04 33.68
#